data_AF-A0A7C0UJR5-F1
#
_entry.id   AF-A0A7C0UJR5-F1
#
_cell.length_a   1.000
_cell.length_b   1.000
_cell.length_c   1.000
_cell.angle_alpha   90.00
_cell.angle_beta   90.00
_cell.angle_gamma   90.00
#
_symmetry.space_group_name_H-M   'P 1'
#
loop_
_entity.id
_entity.type
_entity.pdbx_description
1 polymer ?
#
loop_
_entity_poly.entity_id
_entity_poly.type
_entity_poly.pdbx_seq_one_letter_code
_entity_poly.pdbx_strand_id
1 'polypeptide(L)'
;MLAMVTSNPRFYHEAVAELDSLGESFLSLSPGDMVPPSVDVVITSEGERERIEFPCVVSALSAQAAVREALLRRSGLVKKYDFVSIGIDPGKNIGIAAIGDR
;
A
#
# COMPACT_ATOMS: atom_id res chain seq x y z
N MET A 1 -12.34 -1.19 2.57
CA MET A 1 -12.20 -0.35 1.37
C MET A 1 -10.87 0.42 1.38
N LEU A 2 -10.32 0.80 0.22
CA LEU A 2 -9.20 1.75 0.17
C LEU A 2 -9.71 3.19 0.09
N ALA A 3 -8.98 4.13 0.69
CA ALA A 3 -9.16 5.56 0.44
C ALA A 3 -7.84 6.22 0.02
N MET A 4 -7.90 7.21 -0.84
CA MET A 4 -6.76 8.05 -1.21
C MET A 4 -7.01 9.47 -0.69
N VAL A 5 -6.07 9.99 0.09
CA VAL A 5 -6.11 11.33 0.67
C VAL A 5 -4.77 11.98 0.36
N THR A 6 -4.73 12.93 -0.57
CA THR A 6 -3.50 13.66 -0.89
C THR A 6 -3.84 14.96 -1.63
N SER A 7 -3.08 16.01 -1.35
CA SER A 7 -3.06 17.24 -2.15
C SER A 7 -1.93 17.26 -3.19
N ASN A 8 -1.09 16.22 -3.24
CA ASN A 8 0.00 16.11 -4.20
C ASN A 8 -0.51 15.52 -5.52
N PRO A 9 -0.60 16.31 -6.61
CA PRO A 9 -1.21 15.85 -7.86
C PRO A 9 -0.40 14.73 -8.52
N ARG A 10 0.93 14.79 -8.44
CA ARG A 10 1.81 13.77 -9.01
C ARG A 10 1.57 12.42 -8.33
N PHE A 11 1.62 12.41 -6.99
CA PHE A 11 1.39 11.20 -6.22
C PHE A 11 -0.01 10.62 -6.49
N TYR A 12 -1.03 11.48 -6.53
CA TYR A 12 -2.39 11.08 -6.88
C TYR A 12 -2.43 10.37 -8.23
N HIS A 13 -1.95 11.00 -9.30
CA HIS A 13 -2.02 10.43 -10.65
C HIS A 13 -1.24 9.11 -10.77
N GLU A 14 -0.06 9.02 -10.15
CA GLU A 14 0.73 7.78 -10.16
C GLU A 14 0.03 6.66 -9.36
N ALA A 15 -0.62 6.98 -8.24
CA ALA A 15 -1.36 6.01 -7.44
C ALA A 15 -2.63 5.52 -8.15
N VAL A 16 -3.37 6.42 -8.80
CA VAL A 16 -4.54 6.05 -9.62
C VAL A 16 -4.13 5.10 -10.74
N ALA A 17 -3.06 5.43 -11.47
CA ALA A 17 -2.59 4.59 -12.56
C ALA A 17 -2.24 3.16 -12.10
N GLU A 18 -1.58 3.02 -10.95
CA GLU A 18 -1.29 1.69 -10.38
C GLU A 18 -2.57 0.97 -9.94
N LEU A 19 -3.49 1.65 -9.24
CA LEU A 19 -4.76 1.06 -8.78
C LEU A 19 -5.63 0.60 -9.96
N ASP A 20 -5.74 1.43 -11.01
CA ASP A 20 -6.48 1.10 -12.24
C ASP A 20 -5.85 -0.11 -12.96
N SER A 21 -4.52 -0.18 -13.03
CA SER A 21 -3.81 -1.31 -13.63
C SER A 21 -4.06 -2.64 -12.89
N LEU A 22 -4.37 -2.55 -11.60
CA LEU A 22 -4.70 -3.68 -10.73
C LEU A 22 -6.21 -3.95 -10.64
N GLY A 23 -7.06 -3.10 -11.23
CA GLY A 23 -8.51 -3.22 -11.16
C GLY A 23 -9.09 -2.90 -9.76
N GLU A 24 -8.40 -2.07 -8.98
CA GLU A 24 -8.72 -1.82 -7.58
C GLU A 24 -9.53 -0.53 -7.38
N SER A 25 -10.73 -0.67 -6.83
CA SER A 25 -11.57 0.48 -6.47
C SER A 25 -11.09 1.15 -5.18
N PHE A 26 -11.19 2.48 -5.13
CA PHE A 26 -10.88 3.27 -3.95
C PHE A 26 -11.81 4.49 -3.82
N LEU A 27 -11.88 5.06 -2.62
CA LEU A 27 -12.54 6.33 -2.34
C LEU A 27 -11.54 7.48 -2.41
N SER A 28 -11.77 8.50 -3.24
CA SER A 28 -10.96 9.73 -3.23
C SER A 28 -11.53 10.72 -2.21
N LEU A 29 -10.67 11.23 -1.34
CA LEU A 29 -11.03 12.19 -0.28
C LEU A 29 -10.04 13.37 -0.28
N SER A 30 -10.52 14.55 0.08
CA SER A 30 -9.67 15.73 0.28
C SER A 30 -8.99 15.68 1.65
N PRO A 31 -7.79 16.25 1.81
CA PRO A 31 -7.19 16.43 3.13
C PRO A 31 -8.13 17.20 4.06
N GLY A 32 -8.42 16.63 5.24
CA GLY A 32 -9.36 17.18 6.23
C GLY A 32 -10.78 16.59 6.15
N ASP A 33 -11.13 15.85 5.09
CA ASP A 33 -12.39 15.11 5.03
C ASP A 33 -12.40 13.99 6.09
N MET A 34 -13.57 13.72 6.66
CA MET A 34 -13.73 12.58 7.57
C MET A 34 -13.63 11.27 6.79
N VAL A 35 -12.72 10.38 7.22
CA VAL A 35 -12.56 9.05 6.63
C VAL A 35 -13.69 8.13 7.13
N PRO A 36 -14.50 7.53 6.23
CA PRO A 36 -15.57 6.63 6.64
C PRO A 36 -15.05 5.39 7.38
N PRO A 37 -15.81 4.84 8.36
CA PRO A 37 -15.40 3.64 9.10
C PRO A 37 -15.25 2.37 8.25
N SER A 38 -15.80 2.35 7.02
CA SER A 38 -15.66 1.24 6.06
C SER A 38 -14.32 1.23 5.31
N VAL A 39 -13.49 2.26 5.49
CA VAL A 39 -12.13 2.32 4.97
C VAL A 39 -11.23 1.45 5.85
N ASP A 40 -10.48 0.55 5.23
CA ASP A 40 -9.50 -0.29 5.93
C ASP A 40 -8.13 0.39 5.93
N VAL A 41 -7.79 1.07 4.83
CA VAL A 41 -6.46 1.67 4.61
C VAL A 41 -6.58 2.98 3.84
N VAL A 42 -5.88 4.01 4.33
CA VAL A 42 -5.70 5.29 3.65
C VAL A 42 -4.33 5.33 2.98
N ILE A 43 -4.29 5.74 1.71
CA ILE A 43 -3.09 5.98 0.91
C ILE A 43 -2.85 7.48 0.83
N THR A 44 -1.64 7.93 1.15
CA THR A 44 -1.24 9.34 1.13
C THR A 44 0.21 9.50 0.70
N SER A 45 0.60 10.71 0.30
CA SER A 45 2.01 11.06 0.10
C SER A 45 2.76 11.15 1.44
N GLU A 46 4.07 10.92 1.42
CA GLU A 46 4.92 10.91 2.62
C GLU A 46 4.88 12.23 3.40
N GLY A 47 4.94 13.38 2.72
CA GLY A 47 4.89 14.70 3.35
C GLY A 47 3.54 15.05 4.00
N GLU A 48 2.51 14.26 3.76
CA GLU A 48 1.16 14.46 4.30
C GLU A 48 0.79 13.43 5.36
N ARG A 49 1.60 12.38 5.53
CA ARG A 49 1.31 11.23 6.42
C ARG A 49 0.96 11.64 7.84
N GLU A 50 1.73 12.56 8.41
CA GLU A 50 1.55 13.00 9.81
C GLU A 50 0.27 13.81 10.03
N ARG A 51 -0.33 14.35 8.96
CA ARG A 51 -1.55 15.17 9.01
C ARG A 51 -2.82 14.35 8.92
N ILE A 52 -2.70 13.03 8.71
CA ILE A 52 -3.84 12.12 8.57
C ILE A 52 -3.94 11.27 9.84
N GLU A 53 -4.96 11.59 10.64
CA GLU A 53 -5.32 10.82 11.83
C GLU A 53 -6.27 9.67 11.44
N PHE A 54 -5.69 8.52 11.12
CA PHE A 54 -6.45 7.30 10.86
C PHE A 54 -5.64 6.06 11.31
N PRO A 55 -6.29 4.96 11.76
CA PRO A 55 -5.56 3.81 12.32
C PRO A 55 -4.56 3.17 11.37
N CYS A 56 -4.90 3.07 10.08
CA CYS A 56 -4.04 2.46 9.06
C CYS A 56 -3.83 3.40 7.89
N VAL A 57 -2.73 4.15 7.94
CA VAL A 57 -2.31 5.05 6.86
C VAL A 57 -0.99 4.55 6.28
N VAL A 58 -0.97 4.41 4.96
CA VAL A 58 0.18 4.00 4.16
C VAL A 58 0.70 5.21 3.41
N SER A 59 1.99 5.45 3.55
CA SER A 59 2.75 6.40 2.75
C SER A 59 4.09 5.78 2.42
N ALA A 60 4.59 6.02 1.23
CA ALA A 60 5.90 5.57 0.77
C ALA A 60 6.51 6.60 -0.17
N LEU A 61 7.81 6.45 -0.44
CA LEU A 61 8.56 7.31 -1.36
C LEU A 61 7.98 7.33 -2.79
N SER A 62 7.36 6.23 -3.23
CA SER A 62 6.67 6.14 -4.50
C SER A 62 5.20 5.74 -4.33
N ALA A 63 4.34 6.25 -5.21
CA ALA A 63 2.92 5.92 -5.22
C ALA A 63 2.69 4.41 -5.41
N GLN A 64 3.47 3.78 -6.30
CA GLN A 64 3.40 2.33 -6.52
C GLN A 64 3.69 1.53 -5.25
N ALA A 65 4.73 1.90 -4.49
CA ALA A 65 5.04 1.21 -3.23
C ALA A 65 3.93 1.40 -2.19
N ALA A 66 3.35 2.61 -2.12
CA ALA A 66 2.24 2.90 -1.23
C ALA A 66 0.99 2.08 -1.59
N VAL A 67 0.65 1.96 -2.88
CA VAL A 67 -0.49 1.15 -3.35
C VAL A 67 -0.28 -0.32 -2.99
N ARG A 68 0.89 -0.89 -3.27
CA ARG A 68 1.19 -2.30 -2.96
C ARG A 68 1.09 -2.59 -1.47
N GLU A 69 1.69 -1.75 -0.63
CA GLU A 69 1.61 -1.89 0.82
C GLU A 69 0.17 -1.75 1.33
N ALA A 70 -0.62 -0.85 0.74
CA ALA A 70 -2.03 -0.70 1.10
C ALA A 70 -2.88 -1.93 0.76
N LEU A 71 -2.64 -2.56 -0.38
CA LEU A 71 -3.30 -3.81 -0.76
C LEU A 71 -2.91 -4.98 0.16
N LEU A 72 -1.64 -5.07 0.55
CA LEU A 72 -1.18 -6.04 1.53
C LEU A 72 -1.85 -5.83 2.90
N ARG A 73 -1.95 -4.58 3.37
CA ARG A 73 -2.63 -4.26 4.64
C ARG A 73 -4.12 -4.56 4.59
N ARG A 74 -4.79 -4.19 3.50
CA ARG A 74 -6.21 -4.46 3.30
C ARG A 74 -6.53 -5.96 3.25
N SER A 75 -5.65 -6.78 2.66
CA SER A 75 -5.83 -8.24 2.61
C SER A 75 -5.52 -8.95 3.93
N GLY A 76 -5.06 -8.22 4.95
CA GLY A 76 -4.62 -8.81 6.22
C GLY A 76 -3.34 -9.63 6.10
N LEU A 77 -2.65 -9.57 4.94
CA LEU A 77 -1.41 -10.31 4.66
C LEU A 77 -0.17 -9.65 5.26
N VAL A 78 -0.31 -8.50 5.92
CA VAL A 78 0.76 -7.93 6.76
C VAL A 78 0.79 -8.66 8.10
N LYS A 79 1.05 -9.96 8.04
CA LYS A 79 1.59 -10.67 9.19
C LYS A 79 3.03 -10.20 9.35
N LYS A 80 3.40 -9.83 10.59
CA LYS A 80 4.81 -9.76 10.94
C LYS A 80 5.36 -11.17 10.88
N TYR A 81 6.20 -11.42 9.89
CA TYR A 81 7.08 -12.58 9.85
C TYR A 81 8.28 -12.26 10.72
N ASP A 82 8.56 -13.12 11.69
CA ASP A 82 9.72 -12.96 12.56
C ASP A 82 10.97 -13.41 11.78
N PHE A 83 10.80 -14.38 10.87
CA PHE A 83 11.83 -14.86 9.95
C PHE A 83 11.28 -15.06 8.53
N VAL A 84 12.05 -14.63 7.53
CA VAL A 84 11.83 -14.97 6.12
C VAL A 84 13.07 -15.71 5.62
N SER A 85 12.88 -16.96 5.19
CA SER A 85 13.91 -17.76 4.53
C SER A 85 13.80 -17.58 3.02
N ILE A 86 14.91 -17.21 2.38
CA ILE A 86 15.00 -17.08 0.92
C ILE A 86 15.92 -18.18 0.40
N GLY A 87 15.35 -19.14 -0.34
CA GLY A 87 16.08 -20.15 -1.08
C GLY A 87 16.39 -19.65 -2.49
N ILE A 88 17.66 -19.75 -2.88
CA ILE A 88 18.13 -19.40 -4.23
C ILE A 88 18.66 -20.67 -4.89
N ASP A 89 18.04 -21.08 -6.00
CA ASP A 89 18.57 -22.12 -6.89
C ASP A 89 19.34 -21.45 -8.04
N PRO A 90 20.68 -21.55 -8.07
CA PRO A 90 21.53 -20.83 -9.03
C PRO A 90 21.67 -21.56 -10.38
N GLY A 91 20.79 -22.50 -10.71
CA GLY A 91 20.78 -23.20 -11.99
C GLY A 91 20.73 -22.26 -13.21
N LYS A 92 20.70 -22.85 -14.42
CA LYS A 92 20.70 -22.08 -15.70
C LYS A 92 19.63 -20.98 -15.74
N ASN A 93 18.48 -21.25 -15.11
CA ASN A 93 17.49 -20.24 -14.79
C ASN A 93 17.43 -20.10 -13.27
N ILE A 94 17.57 -18.88 -12.76
CA ILE A 94 17.54 -18.63 -11.31
C ILE A 94 16.14 -18.93 -10.77
N GLY A 95 16.05 -19.88 -9.84
CA GLY A 95 14.86 -20.14 -9.06
C GLY A 95 14.91 -19.40 -7.72
N ILE A 96 13.80 -18.80 -7.30
CA ILE A 96 13.68 -18.14 -5.99
C ILE A 96 12.46 -18.71 -5.26
N ALA A 97 12.65 -19.09 -3.99
CA ALA A 97 11.57 -19.43 -3.07
C ALA A 97 11.69 -18.57 -1.81
N ALA A 98 10.57 -18.02 -1.34
CA ALA A 98 10.50 -17.29 -0.07
C ALA A 98 9.48 -17.96 0.84
N ILE A 99 9.88 -18.25 2.08
CA ILE A 99 9.03 -18.86 3.11
C ILE A 99 9.10 -17.98 4.36
N GLY A 100 7.95 -17.51 4.83
CA GLY A 100 7.81 -16.80 6.10
C GLY A 100 7.27 -17.72 7.20
N ASP A 101 7.68 -17.49 8.44
CA ASP A 101 7.29 -18.30 9.60
C ASP A 101 5.95 -17.88 10.22
N ARG A 102 4.81 -17.93 9.49
CA ARG A 102 3.46 -17.81 10.10
C ARG A 102 2.24 -17.97 9.18
#